data_AF-A0A0D8B762-F1
#
_entry.id   AF-A0A0D8B762-F1
#
_cell.length_a   1.000
_cell.length_b   1.000
_cell.length_c   1.000
_cell.angle_alpha   90.00
_cell.angle_beta   90.00
_cell.angle_gamma   90.00
#
_symmetry.space_group_name_H-M   'P 1'
#
loop_
_entity.id
_entity.type
_entity.pdbx_description
1 polymer ?
#
loop_
_entity_poly.entity_id
_entity_poly.type
_entity_poly.pdbx_seq_one_letter_code
_entity_poly.pdbx_strand_id
1 'polypeptide(L)'
;MDAQDVGGVHIKYLHHCRRQLWLYVRGIRPEHLSARVKLGEAVHDTAYGRFQPVDLGAARLDHLDGDLWVHEVKSSRNPTQADEAQAIHYCHRLVELGVQARGAILHYRPTRRTLRLPFDEPRQASAAADIAEVLAVAGSASAPKRLDRPRCKGCSFTDYCWTE
;
A
#
# COMPACT_ATOMS: atom_id res chain seq x y z
N MET A 1 -11.04 -4.06 14.13
CA MET A 1 -9.96 -4.13 13.14
C MET A 1 -8.72 -4.36 13.95
N ASP A 2 -8.10 -5.49 13.72
CA ASP A 2 -6.92 -5.95 14.46
C ASP A 2 -5.69 -5.86 13.55
N ALA A 3 -4.49 -6.04 14.11
CA ALA A 3 -3.24 -5.95 13.35
C ALA A 3 -3.23 -6.88 12.11
N GLN A 4 -3.87 -8.05 12.22
CA GLN A 4 -3.97 -9.02 11.13
C GLN A 4 -4.86 -8.56 9.95
N ASP A 5 -5.75 -7.61 10.16
CA ASP A 5 -6.63 -7.05 9.13
C ASP A 5 -5.91 -5.95 8.31
N VAL A 6 -4.73 -5.52 8.75
CA VAL A 6 -3.97 -4.45 8.10
C VAL A 6 -3.33 -4.99 6.82
N GLY A 7 -4.01 -4.76 5.70
CA GLY A 7 -3.50 -4.95 4.34
C GLY A 7 -2.63 -3.80 3.79
N GLY A 8 -1.98 -4.03 2.65
CA GLY A 8 -1.09 -3.05 2.02
C GLY A 8 -1.78 -1.75 1.58
N VAL A 9 -3.07 -1.79 1.26
CA VAL A 9 -3.87 -0.59 0.96
C VAL A 9 -3.98 0.35 2.17
N HIS A 10 -4.05 -0.19 3.38
CA HIS A 10 -4.11 0.61 4.59
C HIS A 10 -2.81 1.37 4.82
N ILE A 11 -1.67 0.68 4.67
CA ILE A 11 -0.32 1.26 4.78
C ILE A 11 -0.12 2.34 3.71
N LYS A 12 -0.54 2.05 2.47
CA LYS A 12 -0.51 3.04 1.39
C LYS A 12 -1.29 4.30 1.75
N TYR A 13 -2.50 4.16 2.30
CA TYR A 13 -3.29 5.32 2.72
C TYR A 13 -2.75 6.01 3.96
N LEU A 14 -2.13 5.30 4.91
CA LEU A 14 -1.46 5.91 6.06
C LEU A 14 -0.45 6.97 5.59
N HIS A 15 0.43 6.58 4.66
CA HIS A 15 1.50 7.42 4.14
C HIS A 15 1.04 8.41 3.06
N HIS A 16 -0.06 8.13 2.36
CA HIS A 16 -0.60 9.03 1.35
C HIS A 16 -1.55 10.09 1.93
N CYS A 17 -2.57 9.67 2.69
CA CYS A 17 -3.57 10.52 3.31
C CYS A 17 -4.34 9.78 4.42
N ARG A 18 -4.07 10.10 5.69
CA ARG A 18 -4.73 9.48 6.85
C ARG A 18 -6.25 9.61 6.83
N ARG A 19 -6.80 10.69 6.25
CA ARG A 19 -8.25 10.85 6.09
C ARG A 19 -8.83 9.83 5.10
N GLN A 20 -8.12 9.52 4.01
CA GLN A 20 -8.54 8.44 3.11
C GLN A 20 -8.53 7.09 3.84
N LEU A 21 -7.49 6.81 4.65
CA LEU A 21 -7.45 5.61 5.48
C LEU A 21 -8.69 5.52 6.38
N TRP A 22 -9.01 6.61 7.09
CA TRP A 22 -10.16 6.68 7.99
C TRP A 22 -11.51 6.44 7.28
N LEU A 23 -11.69 7.03 6.08
CA LEU A 23 -12.88 6.81 5.24
C LEU A 23 -12.91 5.38 4.70
N TYR A 24 -11.75 4.86 4.31
CA TYR A 24 -11.60 3.50 3.82
C TYR A 24 -12.00 2.48 4.89
N VAL A 25 -11.49 2.55 6.12
CA VAL A 25 -11.91 1.56 7.13
C VAL A 25 -13.41 1.61 7.49
N ARG A 26 -14.12 2.68 7.10
CA ARG A 26 -15.58 2.87 7.25
C ARG A 26 -16.40 2.48 6.01
N GLY A 27 -15.79 1.77 5.06
CA GLY A 27 -16.48 1.21 3.89
C GLY A 27 -16.64 2.17 2.69
N ILE A 28 -16.07 3.38 2.75
CA ILE A 28 -16.14 4.31 1.62
C ILE A 28 -15.09 3.88 0.57
N ARG A 29 -15.55 3.48 -0.63
CA ARG A 29 -14.72 2.89 -1.72
C ARG A 29 -14.94 3.52 -3.10
N PRO A 30 -14.76 4.85 -3.30
CA PRO A 30 -14.98 5.49 -4.59
C PRO A 30 -13.93 5.16 -5.66
N GLU A 31 -12.85 4.48 -5.30
CA GLU A 31 -11.71 4.14 -6.17
C GLU A 31 -12.12 3.37 -7.42
N HIS A 32 -13.10 2.45 -7.30
CA HIS A 32 -13.60 1.66 -8.44
C HIS A 32 -14.28 2.53 -9.52
N LEU A 33 -14.66 3.76 -9.20
CA LEU A 33 -15.22 4.74 -10.15
C LEU A 33 -14.12 5.59 -10.82
N SER A 34 -12.89 5.56 -10.31
CA SER A 34 -11.81 6.38 -10.82
C SER A 34 -11.14 5.74 -12.04
N ALA A 35 -11.16 6.45 -13.18
CA ALA A 35 -10.46 6.04 -14.39
C ALA A 35 -8.95 5.79 -14.17
N ARG A 36 -8.35 6.49 -13.20
CA ARG A 36 -6.93 6.31 -12.84
C ARG A 36 -6.65 4.97 -12.17
N VAL A 37 -7.60 4.47 -11.35
CA VAL A 37 -7.48 3.18 -10.67
C VAL A 37 -7.66 2.04 -11.67
N LYS A 38 -8.70 2.14 -12.52
CA LYS A 38 -8.91 1.19 -13.62
C LYS A 38 -7.71 1.08 -14.56
N LEU A 39 -7.04 2.21 -14.84
CA LEU A 39 -5.79 2.21 -15.60
C LEU A 39 -4.66 1.52 -14.84
N GLY A 40 -4.56 1.71 -13.52
CA GLY A 40 -3.60 1.00 -12.69
C GLY A 40 -3.77 -0.51 -12.76
N GLU A 41 -5.01 -0.98 -12.59
CA GLU A 41 -5.42 -2.40 -12.65
C GLU A 41 -5.18 -3.00 -14.05
N ALA A 42 -5.61 -2.33 -15.12
CA ALA A 42 -5.43 -2.83 -16.48
C ALA A 42 -3.95 -2.99 -16.88
N VAL A 43 -3.08 -2.08 -16.42
CA VAL A 43 -1.64 -2.23 -16.67
C VAL A 43 -0.98 -3.19 -15.67
N HIS A 44 -1.66 -3.53 -14.58
CA HIS A 44 -1.27 -4.64 -13.72
C HIS A 44 -1.48 -5.96 -14.45
N ASP A 45 -2.71 -6.22 -14.91
CA ASP A 45 -3.12 -7.47 -15.54
C ASP A 45 -2.31 -7.82 -16.79
N THR A 46 -1.89 -6.83 -17.57
CA THR A 46 -1.07 -7.03 -18.77
C THR A 46 0.41 -7.35 -18.49
N ALA A 47 0.91 -7.10 -17.28
CA ALA A 47 2.29 -7.37 -16.90
C ALA A 47 2.52 -8.80 -16.35
N TYR A 48 1.47 -9.58 -16.12
CA TYR A 48 1.47 -10.85 -15.37
C TYR A 48 2.06 -12.08 -16.07
N GLY A 49 2.86 -11.93 -17.13
CA GLY A 49 3.42 -13.07 -17.85
C GLY A 49 4.43 -13.93 -17.05
N ARG A 50 4.88 -13.50 -15.85
CA ARG A 50 5.98 -14.16 -15.11
C ARG A 50 5.84 -14.24 -13.59
N PHE A 51 4.75 -13.73 -13.01
CA PHE A 51 4.61 -13.54 -11.57
C PHE A 51 3.38 -14.29 -11.06
N GLN A 52 3.55 -15.16 -10.06
CA GLN A 52 2.42 -15.79 -9.37
C GLN A 52 2.06 -14.96 -8.13
N PRO A 53 0.82 -14.46 -8.03
CA PRO A 53 0.39 -13.67 -6.88
C PRO A 53 0.26 -14.57 -5.64
N VAL A 54 0.73 -14.06 -4.50
CA VAL A 54 0.62 -14.75 -3.19
C VAL A 54 -0.48 -14.08 -2.39
N ASP A 55 -1.47 -14.87 -1.95
CA ASP A 55 -2.52 -14.43 -1.06
C ASP A 55 -2.03 -14.48 0.39
N LEU A 56 -1.99 -13.32 1.04
CA LEU A 56 -1.62 -13.16 2.45
C LEU A 56 -2.87 -12.90 3.33
N GLY A 57 -4.06 -13.22 2.84
CA GLY A 57 -5.36 -12.96 3.47
C GLY A 57 -5.77 -11.50 3.32
N ALA A 58 -5.17 -10.60 4.11
CA ALA A 58 -5.48 -9.17 4.08
C ALA A 58 -4.75 -8.41 2.95
N ALA A 59 -3.87 -9.06 2.20
CA ALA A 59 -3.07 -8.45 1.15
C ALA A 59 -2.79 -9.43 -0.01
N ARG A 60 -2.69 -8.90 -1.22
CA ARG A 60 -2.23 -9.62 -2.40
C ARG A 60 -0.84 -9.11 -2.77
N LEU A 61 0.14 -10.00 -2.69
CA LEU A 61 1.51 -9.76 -3.16
C LEU A 61 1.57 -10.01 -4.67
N ASP A 62 2.26 -9.17 -5.43
CA ASP A 62 2.43 -9.43 -6.86
C ASP A 62 3.29 -10.68 -7.11
N HIS A 63 4.41 -10.82 -6.39
CA HIS A 63 5.28 -11.99 -6.45
C HIS A 63 6.29 -12.09 -5.29
N LEU A 64 6.65 -13.31 -4.91
CA LEU A 64 7.82 -13.65 -4.10
C LEU A 64 8.76 -14.51 -4.95
N ASP A 65 10.02 -14.11 -5.12
CA ASP A 65 10.99 -14.89 -5.88
C ASP A 65 11.60 -16.04 -5.06
N GLY A 66 12.37 -16.92 -5.71
CA GLY A 66 13.04 -18.05 -5.06
C GLY A 66 14.12 -17.66 -4.04
N ASP A 67 14.59 -16.41 -4.08
CA ASP A 67 15.53 -15.84 -3.12
C ASP A 67 14.80 -15.11 -1.98
N LEU A 68 13.48 -15.24 -1.87
CA LEU A 68 12.64 -14.62 -0.85
C LEU A 68 12.63 -13.08 -0.91
N TRP A 69 12.75 -12.51 -2.10
CA TRP A 69 12.48 -11.09 -2.35
C TRP A 69 11.05 -10.88 -2.81
N VAL A 70 10.38 -9.91 -2.19
CA VAL A 70 9.07 -9.42 -2.60
C VAL A 70 9.24 -8.57 -3.85
N HIS A 71 8.44 -8.80 -4.89
CA HIS A 71 8.38 -7.96 -6.07
C HIS A 71 7.04 -7.24 -6.12
N GLU A 72 7.05 -5.95 -6.39
CA GLU A 72 5.86 -5.10 -6.49
C GLU A 72 5.99 -4.18 -7.72
N VAL A 73 4.96 -4.15 -8.58
CA VAL A 73 4.99 -3.38 -9.83
C VAL A 73 4.19 -2.08 -9.68
N LYS A 74 4.83 -0.95 -9.99
CA LYS A 74 4.23 0.39 -9.91
C LYS A 74 4.03 1.00 -11.29
N SER A 75 2.82 1.54 -11.50
CA SER A 75 2.44 2.31 -12.69
C SER A 75 2.86 3.78 -12.62
N SER A 76 3.29 4.25 -11.45
CA SER A 76 3.84 5.59 -11.24
C SER A 76 5.26 5.71 -11.78
N ARG A 77 5.71 6.94 -12.07
CA ARG A 77 7.07 7.23 -12.53
C ARG A 77 8.09 7.25 -11.39
N ASN A 78 7.66 7.80 -10.25
CA ASN A 78 8.54 8.14 -9.13
C ASN A 78 8.19 7.29 -7.90
N PRO A 79 9.20 6.82 -7.16
CA PRO A 79 9.00 6.24 -5.85
C PRO A 79 8.33 7.19 -4.88
N THR A 80 7.51 6.62 -4.00
CA THR A 80 6.89 7.35 -2.89
C THR A 80 7.10 6.59 -1.58
N GLN A 81 7.08 7.30 -0.46
CA GLN A 81 7.12 6.67 0.87
C GLN A 81 6.01 5.62 1.05
N ALA A 82 4.83 5.85 0.47
CA ALA A 82 3.74 4.90 0.50
C ALA A 82 4.05 3.60 -0.25
N ASP A 83 4.78 3.67 -1.37
CA ASP A 83 5.20 2.49 -2.13
C ASP A 83 6.23 1.66 -1.34
N GLU A 84 7.19 2.34 -0.71
CA GLU A 84 8.21 1.69 0.12
C GLU A 84 7.60 1.03 1.35
N ALA A 85 6.78 1.78 2.12
CA ALA A 85 6.12 1.28 3.31
C ALA A 85 5.20 0.10 3.02
N GLN A 86 4.44 0.15 1.92
CA GLN A 86 3.60 -0.97 1.49
C GLN A 86 4.43 -2.23 1.22
N ALA A 87 5.56 -2.10 0.52
CA ALA A 87 6.41 -3.25 0.20
C ALA A 87 7.07 -3.84 1.45
N ILE A 88 7.52 -2.99 2.37
CA ILE A 88 8.07 -3.41 3.67
C ILE A 88 7.02 -4.10 4.55
N HIS A 89 5.77 -3.63 4.50
CA HIS A 89 4.67 -4.31 5.16
C HIS A 89 4.48 -5.75 4.65
N TYR A 90 4.60 -5.98 3.35
CA TYR A 90 4.53 -7.35 2.81
C TYR A 90 5.66 -8.25 3.32
N CYS A 91 6.90 -7.74 3.38
CA CYS A 91 8.01 -8.46 4.00
C CYS A 91 7.70 -8.83 5.45
N HIS A 92 7.14 -7.89 6.22
CA HIS A 92 6.76 -8.11 7.61
C HIS A 92 5.70 -9.22 7.75
N ARG A 93 4.64 -9.19 6.94
CA ARG A 93 3.59 -10.22 6.94
C ARG A 93 4.13 -11.60 6.57
N LEU A 94 5.06 -11.68 5.62
CA LEU A 94 5.72 -12.93 5.27
C LEU A 94 6.50 -13.51 6.46
N VAL A 95 7.25 -12.67 7.20
CA VAL A 95 8.00 -13.08 8.38
C VAL A 95 7.08 -13.57 9.51
N GLU A 96 5.94 -12.92 9.74
CA GLU A 96 4.92 -13.40 10.69
C GLU A 96 4.36 -14.78 10.32
N LEU A 97 4.32 -15.10 9.02
CA LEU A 97 3.90 -16.41 8.50
C LEU A 97 5.05 -17.44 8.45
N GLY A 98 6.23 -17.11 8.98
CA GLY A 98 7.40 -17.98 9.02
C GLY A 98 8.29 -17.92 7.78
N VAL A 99 8.00 -17.06 6.81
CA VAL A 99 8.81 -16.86 5.59
C VAL A 99 9.82 -15.75 5.82
N GLN A 100 11.12 -16.10 5.80
CA GLN A 100 12.22 -15.15 6.05
C GLN A 100 12.48 -14.24 4.83
N ALA A 101 11.58 -13.29 4.58
CA ALA A 101 11.70 -12.34 3.48
C ALA A 101 13.00 -11.51 3.60
N ARG A 102 13.79 -11.47 2.53
CA ARG A 102 15.07 -10.72 2.49
C ARG A 102 14.88 -9.22 2.27
N GLY A 103 13.75 -8.84 1.70
CA GLY A 103 13.49 -7.47 1.28
C GLY A 103 12.49 -7.40 0.13
N ALA A 104 12.29 -6.17 -0.36
CA ALA A 104 11.40 -5.89 -1.46
C ALA A 104 12.10 -5.22 -2.64
N ILE A 105 11.53 -5.41 -3.82
CA ILE A 105 11.96 -4.86 -5.10
C ILE A 105 10.76 -4.20 -5.77
N LEU A 106 10.81 -2.87 -5.85
CA LEU A 106 9.78 -2.04 -6.49
C LEU A 106 10.17 -1.77 -7.93
N HIS A 107 9.29 -2.11 -8.88
CA HIS A 107 9.49 -1.93 -10.32
C HIS A 107 8.61 -0.81 -10.87
N TYR A 108 9.20 0.32 -11.24
CA TYR A 108 8.49 1.47 -11.81
C TYR A 108 8.49 1.38 -13.33
N ARG A 109 7.41 0.84 -13.91
CA ARG A 109 7.37 0.51 -15.36
C ARG A 109 7.64 1.70 -16.28
N PRO A 110 7.06 2.90 -16.07
CA PRO A 110 7.24 4.00 -17.02
C PRO A 110 8.70 4.46 -17.13
N THR A 111 9.48 4.33 -16.06
CA THR A 111 10.87 4.76 -15.99
C THR A 111 11.85 3.59 -16.06
N ARG A 112 11.35 2.35 -16.03
CA ARG A 112 12.14 1.11 -15.87
C ARG A 112 13.09 1.16 -14.66
N ARG A 113 12.77 2.00 -13.66
CA ARG A 113 13.55 2.12 -12.44
C ARG A 113 13.18 0.96 -11.51
N THR A 114 14.19 0.42 -10.85
CA THR A 114 14.00 -0.55 -9.77
C THR A 114 14.57 0.02 -8.48
N LEU A 115 13.86 -0.17 -7.37
CA LEU A 115 14.33 0.18 -6.03
C LEU A 115 14.35 -1.10 -5.19
N ARG A 116 15.51 -1.41 -4.60
CA ARG A 116 15.72 -2.58 -3.75
C ARG A 116 15.80 -2.14 -2.29
N LEU A 117 14.98 -2.74 -1.44
CA LEU A 117 14.83 -2.40 -0.03
C LEU A 117 15.08 -3.66 0.82
N PRO A 118 16.27 -3.85 1.39
CA PRO A 118 16.51 -4.94 2.33
C PRO A 118 15.54 -4.89 3.51
N PHE A 119 15.08 -6.03 4.02
CA PHE A 119 14.25 -6.08 5.22
C PHE A 119 15.14 -6.20 6.46
N ASP A 120 15.66 -5.06 6.90
CA ASP A 120 16.53 -4.91 8.07
C ASP A 120 15.74 -4.48 9.32
N GLU A 121 16.40 -4.51 10.49
CA GLU A 121 15.78 -4.17 11.78
C GLU A 121 15.06 -2.81 11.78
N PRO A 122 15.61 -1.71 11.21
CA PRO A 122 14.92 -0.42 11.17
C PRO A 122 13.59 -0.49 10.39
N ARG A 123 13.55 -1.25 9.29
CA ARG A 123 12.33 -1.41 8.49
C ARG A 123 11.33 -2.36 9.12
N GLN A 124 11.80 -3.37 9.84
CA GLN A 124 10.93 -4.21 10.65
C GLN A 124 10.23 -3.39 11.75
N ALA A 125 10.99 -2.52 12.43
CA ALA A 125 10.44 -1.59 13.42
C ALA A 125 9.45 -0.59 12.78
N SER A 126 9.78 -0.06 11.58
CA SER A 126 8.88 0.82 10.83
C SER A 126 7.57 0.12 10.44
N ALA A 127 7.62 -1.15 10.02
CA ALA A 127 6.42 -1.91 9.66
C ALA A 127 5.48 -2.08 10.86
N ALA A 128 6.03 -2.43 12.02
CA ALA A 128 5.25 -2.57 13.26
C ALA A 128 4.65 -1.22 13.70
N ALA A 129 5.42 -0.13 13.59
CA ALA A 129 4.94 1.22 13.90
C ALA A 129 3.81 1.66 12.94
N ASP A 130 3.93 1.38 11.65
CA ASP A 130 2.90 1.69 10.66
C ASP A 130 1.60 0.92 10.95
N ILE A 131 1.68 -0.36 11.32
CA ILE A 131 0.50 -1.14 11.72
C ILE A 131 -0.20 -0.51 12.93
N ALA A 132 0.57 -0.16 13.96
CA ALA A 132 0.02 0.51 15.15
C ALA A 132 -0.66 1.85 14.79
N GLU A 133 -0.05 2.63 13.90
CA GLU A 133 -0.61 3.91 13.49
C GLU A 133 -1.86 3.75 12.60
N VAL A 134 -1.90 2.72 11.74
CA VAL A 134 -3.12 2.36 11.00
C VAL A 134 -4.27 2.08 11.96
N LEU A 135 -4.04 1.27 13.00
CA LEU A 135 -5.05 0.95 14.01
C LEU A 135 -5.52 2.21 14.75
N ALA A 136 -4.59 3.09 15.12
CA ALA A 136 -4.91 4.36 15.78
C ALA A 136 -5.78 5.28 14.90
N VAL A 137 -5.44 5.42 13.61
CA VAL A 137 -6.25 6.19 12.67
C VAL A 137 -7.62 5.53 12.48
N ALA A 138 -7.67 4.21 12.34
CA ALA A 138 -8.92 3.50 12.13
C ALA A 138 -9.90 3.66 13.31
N GLY A 139 -9.39 3.54 14.53
CA GLY A 139 -10.13 3.70 15.79
C GLY A 139 -10.46 5.14 16.17
N SER A 140 -9.96 6.14 15.43
CA SER A 140 -10.22 7.54 15.74
C SER A 140 -11.71 7.88 15.58
N ALA A 141 -12.30 8.51 16.60
CA ALA A 141 -13.71 8.91 16.59
C ALA A 141 -14.01 9.99 15.54
N SER A 142 -13.05 10.87 15.28
CA SER A 142 -13.16 11.96 14.31
C SER A 142 -12.26 11.74 13.10
N ALA A 143 -12.70 12.21 11.94
CA ALA A 143 -11.92 12.10 10.73
C ALA A 143 -10.62 12.94 10.84
N PRO A 144 -9.45 12.39 10.46
CA PRO A 144 -8.20 13.13 10.44
C PRO A 144 -8.29 14.42 9.63
N LYS A 145 -7.40 15.37 9.96
CA LYS A 145 -7.28 16.62 9.22
C LYS A 145 -7.06 16.34 7.75
N ARG A 146 -7.65 17.24 6.97
CA ARG A 146 -7.62 17.15 5.54
C ARG A 146 -6.27 17.66 5.02
N LEU A 147 -5.77 17.11 3.91
CA LEU A 147 -4.60 17.66 3.24
C LEU A 147 -4.97 18.95 2.50
N ASP A 148 -3.96 19.75 2.17
CA ASP A 148 -4.17 20.94 1.33
C ASP A 148 -4.76 20.57 -0.02
N ARG A 149 -5.65 21.43 -0.51
CA ARG A 149 -6.45 21.19 -1.72
C ARG A 149 -5.63 20.78 -2.96
N PRO A 150 -4.42 21.31 -3.22
CA PRO A 150 -3.59 20.85 -4.34
C PRO A 150 -3.19 19.38 -4.25
N ARG A 151 -2.97 18.84 -3.05
CA ARG A 151 -2.62 17.42 -2.83
C ARG A 151 -3.83 16.49 -3.02
N CYS A 152 -5.04 17.03 -2.99
CA CYS A 152 -6.28 16.29 -3.24
C CYS A 152 -6.67 16.25 -4.73
N LYS A 153 -5.91 16.87 -5.64
CA LYS A 153 -6.24 16.88 -7.07
C LYS A 153 -6.28 15.46 -7.64
N GLY A 154 -7.45 15.05 -8.15
CA GLY A 154 -7.66 13.70 -8.70
C GLY A 154 -7.87 12.61 -7.65
N CYS A 155 -8.04 12.98 -6.37
CA CYS A 155 -8.44 12.08 -5.30
C CYS A 155 -9.91 11.67 -5.46
N SER A 156 -10.18 10.36 -5.52
CA SER A 156 -11.54 9.81 -5.59
C SER A 156 -12.38 10.07 -4.33
N PHE A 157 -11.74 10.38 -3.20
CA PHE A 157 -12.41 10.69 -1.93
C PHE A 157 -12.76 12.16 -1.75
N THR A 158 -12.51 13.02 -2.75
CA THR A 158 -12.68 14.49 -2.59
C THR A 158 -14.10 14.85 -2.17
N ASP A 159 -15.11 14.24 -2.79
CA ASP A 159 -16.51 14.55 -2.53
C ASP A 159 -16.92 14.16 -1.10
N TYR A 160 -16.40 13.05 -0.57
CA TYR A 160 -16.60 12.61 0.81
C TYR A 160 -15.76 13.39 1.83
N CYS A 161 -14.65 13.95 1.39
CA CYS A 161 -13.84 14.79 2.25
C CYS A 161 -14.54 16.11 2.49
N TRP A 162 -15.06 16.74 1.41
CA TRP A 162 -15.50 18.15 1.32
C TRP A 162 -17.01 18.36 1.39
N THR A 163 -17.82 17.31 1.53
CA THR A 163 -19.21 17.49 1.97
C THR A 163 -19.20 18.03 3.40
N GLU A 164 -20.01 19.07 3.65
CA GLU A 164 -20.17 19.68 4.98
C GLU A 164 -20.97 18.77 5.91
#